data_AF-A0A0Q6DRK4-F1
#
_entry.id   AF-A0A0Q6DRK4-F1
#
_cell.length_a   1.000
_cell.length_b   1.000
_cell.length_c   1.000
_cell.angle_alpha   90.00
_cell.angle_beta   90.00
_cell.angle_gamma   90.00
#
_symmetry.space_group_name_H-M   'P 1'
#
loop_
_entity.id
_entity.type
_entity.pdbx_description
1 polymer ?
#
loop_
_entity_poly.entity_id
_entity_poly.type
_entity_poly.pdbx_seq_one_letter_code
_entity_poly.pdbx_strand_id
1 'polypeptide(L)'
;MPGPLPGIYDIMETRAKAVCSVQEIVTLVLDGKLTWKGRLAGRHDYMALMLDPEEVRRLVRREEGGGLTMIAAAAFIGMSAKSVKKFADAGNLQTVVEVNAVNRCPQTVVVRASAEAFKSTYVSLFEVAKRFDLHFLRAKTMLEEAGIVPVFDPEKFLTTVYDKSRIDAFDTSKIDSSLVDRNPPEEKLEPQATNAGPPAPEQTVASTDALALAGSPSHGGEAAELVHVPRVASASSKKALRKRETEMRVKAALAEAEDAARAAAMAYEANCERGPSGHPRGGFGFANVYVLGLDRSLWSAFREFGRIRRVEKGYWKIHRFSNLTNTGLVAFHDAACTAAAATLQKHFPNEGMFGAESYSD
;
A
#
# COMPACT_ATOMS: atom_id res chain seq x y z
N MET A 1 43.04 3.92 -7.08
CA MET A 1 41.92 4.43 -7.88
C MET A 1 40.81 4.81 -6.90
N PRO A 2 40.51 6.10 -6.68
CA PRO A 2 39.32 6.47 -5.91
C PRO A 2 38.10 5.91 -6.64
N GLY A 3 37.22 5.21 -5.91
CA GLY A 3 35.95 4.74 -6.47
C GLY A 3 35.10 5.91 -6.96
N PRO A 4 34.09 5.66 -7.81
CA PRO A 4 33.17 6.70 -8.23
C PRO A 4 32.56 7.37 -6.99
N LEU A 5 32.57 8.71 -6.98
CA LEU A 5 31.89 9.46 -5.94
C LEU A 5 30.43 8.99 -5.87
N PRO A 6 29.90 8.67 -4.68
CA PRO A 6 28.54 8.17 -4.55
C PRO A 6 27.57 9.18 -5.17
N GLY A 7 26.68 8.69 -6.04
CA GLY A 7 25.69 9.51 -6.72
C GLY A 7 26.08 10.02 -8.11
N ILE A 8 27.30 9.73 -8.59
CA ILE A 8 27.73 10.11 -9.93
C ILE A 8 27.75 8.89 -10.86
N TYR A 9 27.14 9.02 -12.04
CA TYR A 9 26.98 7.92 -12.98
C TYR A 9 27.34 8.32 -14.40
N ASP A 10 27.62 7.33 -15.26
CA ASP A 10 27.77 7.61 -16.69
C ASP A 10 26.45 8.08 -17.32
N ILE A 11 26.50 8.53 -18.56
CA ILE A 11 25.34 9.06 -19.28
C ILE A 11 24.18 8.06 -19.44
N MET A 12 24.43 6.76 -19.55
CA MET A 12 23.39 5.74 -19.76
C MET A 12 22.71 5.37 -18.44
N GLU A 13 23.49 5.22 -17.38
CA GLU A 13 22.97 5.04 -16.03
C GLU A 13 22.23 6.29 -15.55
N THR A 14 22.76 7.48 -15.86
CA THR A 14 22.12 8.77 -15.58
C THR A 14 20.78 8.87 -16.30
N ARG A 15 20.72 8.50 -17.59
CA ARG A 15 19.47 8.43 -18.36
C ARG A 15 18.43 7.54 -17.69
N ALA A 16 18.81 6.32 -17.28
CA ALA A 16 17.90 5.39 -16.63
C ALA A 16 17.39 5.93 -15.28
N LYS A 17 18.29 6.52 -14.48
CA LYS A 17 17.95 7.09 -13.16
C LYS A 17 17.12 8.37 -13.26
N ALA A 18 17.43 9.25 -14.21
CA ALA A 18 16.74 10.53 -14.39
C ALA A 18 15.47 10.41 -15.24
N VAL A 19 15.19 9.24 -15.83
CA VAL A 19 14.04 8.97 -16.70
C VAL A 19 13.97 10.00 -17.84
N CYS A 20 15.09 10.19 -18.56
CA CYS A 20 15.15 11.12 -19.69
C CYS A 20 15.79 10.46 -20.92
N SER A 21 15.83 11.19 -22.03
CA SER A 21 16.54 10.76 -23.25
C SER A 21 18.01 11.17 -23.18
N VAL A 22 18.87 10.43 -23.89
CA VAL A 22 20.30 10.79 -24.02
C VAL A 22 20.44 12.17 -24.66
N GLN A 23 19.58 12.49 -25.63
CA GLN A 23 19.57 13.78 -26.31
C GLN A 23 19.36 14.94 -25.33
N GLU A 24 18.39 14.84 -24.41
CA GLU A 24 18.17 15.89 -23.40
C GLU A 24 19.37 16.09 -22.49
N ILE A 25 20.04 15.00 -22.08
CA ILE A 25 21.26 15.09 -21.29
C ILE A 25 22.35 15.81 -22.08
N VAL A 26 22.57 15.43 -23.33
CA VAL A 26 23.56 16.06 -24.20
C VAL A 26 23.24 17.55 -24.39
N THR A 27 21.98 17.91 -24.62
CA THR A 27 21.54 19.30 -24.70
C THR A 27 21.84 20.05 -23.39
N LEU A 28 21.54 19.50 -22.22
CA LEU A 28 21.88 20.14 -20.93
C LEU A 28 23.38 20.37 -20.75
N VAL A 29 24.21 19.42 -21.21
CA VAL A 29 25.68 19.50 -21.15
C VAL A 29 26.21 20.59 -22.08
N LEU A 30 25.71 20.64 -23.32
CA LEU A 30 26.10 21.59 -24.35
C LEU A 30 25.62 23.01 -24.03
N ASP A 31 24.38 23.15 -23.53
CA ASP A 31 23.81 24.42 -23.07
C ASP A 31 24.49 24.97 -21.80
N GLY A 32 25.33 24.17 -21.14
CA GLY A 32 25.99 24.57 -19.89
C GLY A 32 25.05 24.71 -18.70
N LYS A 33 23.89 24.03 -18.71
CA LYS A 33 22.88 24.11 -17.65
C LYS A 33 23.19 23.28 -16.40
N LEU A 34 24.13 22.34 -16.52
CA LEU A 34 24.56 21.49 -15.40
C LEU A 34 25.63 22.21 -14.58
N THR A 35 25.39 22.29 -13.27
CA THR A 35 26.32 22.80 -12.27
C THR A 35 27.50 21.86 -12.13
N TRP A 36 27.25 20.55 -12.15
CA TRP A 36 28.30 19.53 -12.03
C TRP A 36 28.35 18.63 -13.26
N LYS A 37 29.54 18.49 -13.83
CA LYS A 37 29.86 17.50 -14.86
C LYS A 37 31.32 17.10 -14.75
N GLY A 38 31.59 15.80 -14.83
CA GLY A 38 32.92 15.23 -14.78
C GLY A 38 33.25 14.42 -16.02
N ARG A 39 34.53 14.12 -16.21
CA ARG A 39 34.98 13.14 -17.21
C ARG A 39 35.96 12.17 -16.57
N LEU A 40 35.82 10.87 -16.83
CA LEU A 40 36.80 9.87 -16.42
C LEU A 40 38.16 10.14 -17.08
N ALA A 41 39.22 10.20 -16.28
CA ALA A 41 40.57 10.50 -16.75
C ALA A 41 41.05 9.45 -17.77
N GLY A 42 41.70 9.91 -18.85
CA GLY A 42 42.22 9.05 -19.91
C GLY A 42 41.17 8.51 -20.90
N ARG A 43 39.88 8.85 -20.74
CA ARG A 43 38.82 8.49 -21.67
C ARG A 43 38.19 9.72 -22.32
N HIS A 44 37.84 9.59 -23.61
CA HIS A 44 37.26 10.65 -24.44
C HIS A 44 35.95 10.23 -25.12
N ASP A 45 35.44 9.04 -24.80
CA ASP A 45 34.16 8.55 -25.31
C ASP A 45 32.99 9.09 -24.51
N TYR A 46 31.77 8.97 -25.05
CA TYR A 46 30.56 9.49 -24.42
C TYR A 46 30.28 8.83 -23.05
N MET A 47 30.73 7.59 -22.83
CA MET A 47 30.67 6.86 -21.56
C MET A 47 31.62 7.41 -20.49
N ALA A 48 32.61 8.22 -20.88
CA ALA A 48 33.48 8.88 -19.90
C ALA A 48 32.80 10.05 -19.20
N LEU A 49 31.66 10.54 -19.72
CA LEU A 49 30.93 11.65 -19.14
C LEU A 49 30.19 11.20 -17.89
N MET A 50 30.54 11.83 -16.77
CA MET A 50 30.00 11.53 -15.45
C MET A 50 29.06 12.67 -15.02
N LEU A 51 27.87 12.33 -14.53
CA LEU A 51 26.78 13.27 -14.24
C LEU A 51 26.08 12.94 -12.92
N ASP A 52 25.46 13.97 -12.30
CA ASP A 52 24.51 13.79 -11.19
C ASP A 52 23.09 13.57 -11.74
N PRO A 53 22.48 12.39 -11.56
CA PRO A 53 21.15 12.09 -12.06
C PRO A 53 20.04 12.87 -11.36
N GLU A 54 20.24 13.35 -10.13
CA GLU A 54 19.26 14.17 -9.43
C GLU A 54 19.22 15.59 -10.01
N GLU A 55 20.38 16.16 -10.32
CA GLU A 55 20.47 17.44 -11.03
C GLU A 55 19.82 17.34 -12.42
N VAL A 56 20.20 16.31 -13.19
CA VAL A 56 19.57 16.06 -14.50
C VAL A 56 18.06 15.92 -14.32
N ARG A 57 17.58 15.09 -13.39
CA ARG A 57 16.14 14.91 -13.17
C ARG A 57 15.42 16.22 -12.87
N ARG A 58 16.00 17.12 -12.05
CA ARG A 58 15.42 18.43 -11.76
C ARG A 58 15.35 19.31 -13.01
N LEU A 59 16.41 19.37 -13.81
CA LEU A 59 16.50 20.23 -14.98
C LEU A 59 15.64 19.75 -16.16
N VAL A 60 15.49 18.43 -16.33
CA VAL A 60 14.62 17.88 -17.38
C VAL A 60 13.17 17.66 -16.91
N ARG A 61 12.83 17.94 -15.64
CA ARG A 61 11.45 17.88 -15.17
C ARG A 61 10.66 18.97 -15.86
N ARG A 62 9.61 18.59 -16.59
CA ARG A 62 8.66 19.55 -17.16
C ARG A 62 7.80 20.12 -16.04
N GLU A 63 7.31 21.34 -16.22
CA GLU A 63 6.29 21.90 -15.34
C GLU A 63 5.12 20.90 -15.23
N GLU A 64 4.66 20.68 -14.00
CA GLU A 64 3.50 19.82 -13.76
C GLU A 64 2.31 20.44 -14.49
N GLY A 65 1.67 19.65 -15.36
CA GLY A 65 0.50 20.11 -16.09
C GLY A 65 -0.62 20.51 -15.13
N GLY A 66 -1.49 21.41 -15.59
CA GLY A 66 -2.60 21.92 -14.76
C GLY A 66 -3.71 20.90 -14.50
N GLY A 67 -3.66 19.74 -15.16
CA GLY A 67 -4.64 18.67 -15.03
C GLY A 67 -4.56 17.91 -13.71
N LEU A 68 -5.68 17.33 -13.31
CA LEU A 68 -5.79 16.44 -12.16
C LEU A 68 -5.66 14.99 -12.63
N THR A 69 -4.73 14.23 -12.05
CA THR A 69 -4.75 12.77 -12.22
C THR A 69 -6.08 12.18 -11.75
N MET A 70 -6.48 11.00 -12.22
CA MET A 70 -7.76 10.38 -11.82
C MET A 70 -7.89 10.24 -10.29
N ILE A 71 -6.78 9.97 -9.59
CA ILE A 71 -6.75 9.87 -8.12
C ILE A 71 -6.89 11.26 -7.49
N ALA A 72 -6.18 12.27 -8.00
CA ALA A 72 -6.29 13.64 -7.52
C ALA A 72 -7.69 14.23 -7.77
N ALA A 73 -8.28 13.97 -8.94
CA ALA A 73 -9.65 14.34 -9.28
C ALA A 73 -10.67 13.65 -8.36
N ALA A 74 -10.46 12.37 -8.04
CA ALA A 74 -11.31 11.64 -7.10
C ALA A 74 -11.29 12.25 -5.69
N ALA A 75 -10.10 12.56 -5.18
CA ALA A 75 -9.97 13.26 -3.90
C ALA A 75 -10.57 14.67 -3.94
N PHE A 76 -10.38 15.39 -5.06
CA PHE A 76 -10.89 16.75 -5.24
C PHE A 76 -12.43 16.80 -5.29
N ILE A 77 -13.05 15.88 -6.02
CA ILE A 77 -14.51 15.82 -6.20
C ILE A 77 -15.20 15.07 -5.05
N GLY A 78 -14.49 14.26 -4.26
CA GLY A 78 -15.07 13.51 -3.15
C GLY A 78 -15.76 12.21 -3.59
N MET A 79 -15.18 11.49 -4.55
CA MET A 79 -15.70 10.20 -5.05
C MET A 79 -14.58 9.18 -5.29
N SER A 80 -14.93 7.95 -5.71
CA SER A 80 -13.94 6.92 -6.01
C SER A 80 -13.23 7.18 -7.36
N ALA A 81 -11.97 6.79 -7.49
CA ALA A 81 -11.23 6.92 -8.77
C ALA A 81 -11.87 6.12 -9.92
N LYS A 82 -12.56 5.00 -9.60
CA LYS A 82 -13.32 4.24 -10.60
C LYS A 82 -14.52 5.03 -11.12
N SER A 83 -15.23 5.72 -10.23
CA SER A 83 -16.36 6.58 -10.59
C SER A 83 -15.90 7.76 -11.44
N VAL A 84 -14.83 8.47 -11.04
CA VAL A 84 -14.25 9.56 -11.86
C VAL A 84 -13.91 9.06 -13.26
N LYS A 85 -13.27 7.90 -13.37
CA LYS A 85 -12.95 7.31 -14.68
C LYS A 85 -14.22 7.08 -15.52
N LYS A 86 -15.31 6.57 -14.92
CA LYS A 86 -16.59 6.41 -15.62
C LYS A 86 -17.19 7.74 -16.11
N PHE A 87 -17.09 8.80 -15.31
CA PHE A 87 -17.51 10.15 -15.73
C PHE A 87 -16.63 10.72 -16.85
N ALA A 88 -15.32 10.49 -16.79
CA ALA A 88 -14.40 10.88 -17.86
C ALA A 88 -14.69 10.11 -19.16
N ASP A 89 -14.84 8.78 -19.08
CA ASP A 89 -15.14 7.92 -20.24
C ASP A 89 -16.51 8.27 -20.87
N ALA A 90 -17.47 8.73 -20.08
CA ALA A 90 -18.78 9.18 -20.54
C ALA A 90 -18.80 10.63 -21.07
N GLY A 91 -17.68 11.36 -20.99
CA GLY A 91 -17.55 12.75 -21.46
C GLY A 91 -18.14 13.80 -20.49
N ASN A 92 -18.53 13.42 -19.28
CA ASN A 92 -19.03 14.34 -18.26
C ASN A 92 -17.90 15.12 -17.57
N LEU A 93 -16.66 14.60 -17.63
CA LEU A 93 -15.45 15.29 -17.21
C LEU A 93 -14.54 15.46 -18.41
N GLN A 94 -14.16 16.70 -18.71
CA GLN A 94 -13.21 16.97 -19.79
C GLN A 94 -11.84 16.40 -19.42
N THR A 95 -11.29 15.60 -20.32
CA THR A 95 -9.95 15.02 -20.17
C THR A 95 -9.00 15.50 -21.25
N VAL A 96 -7.73 15.53 -20.90
CA VAL A 96 -6.61 15.80 -21.81
C VAL A 96 -5.51 14.78 -21.53
N VAL A 97 -4.74 14.42 -22.57
CA VAL A 97 -3.56 13.57 -22.40
C VAL A 97 -2.35 14.47 -22.14
N GLU A 98 -1.79 14.38 -20.95
CA GLU A 98 -0.58 15.10 -20.56
C GLU A 98 0.58 14.12 -20.35
N VAL A 99 1.81 14.58 -20.53
CA VAL A 99 3.00 13.79 -20.22
C VAL A 99 3.31 13.96 -18.73
N ASN A 100 3.27 12.88 -17.97
CA ASN A 100 3.52 12.91 -16.53
C ASN A 100 4.94 13.45 -16.25
N ALA A 101 5.07 14.47 -15.39
CA ALA A 101 6.35 15.13 -15.12
C ALA A 101 7.40 14.22 -14.45
N VAL A 102 6.97 13.13 -13.80
CA VAL A 102 7.83 12.20 -13.05
C VAL A 102 8.31 11.05 -13.93
N ASN A 103 7.40 10.31 -14.56
CA ASN A 103 7.76 9.11 -15.33
C ASN A 103 7.68 9.31 -16.86
N ARG A 104 7.17 10.45 -17.32
CA ARG A 104 7.02 10.84 -18.74
C ARG A 104 6.16 9.92 -19.58
N CYS A 105 5.37 9.06 -18.95
CA CYS A 105 4.35 8.33 -19.67
C CYS A 105 3.19 9.28 -20.00
N PRO A 106 2.63 9.22 -21.22
CA PRO A 106 1.35 9.85 -21.51
C PRO A 106 0.31 9.35 -20.52
N GLN A 107 -0.38 10.27 -19.87
CA GLN A 107 -1.38 10.00 -18.87
C GLN A 107 -2.61 10.87 -19.12
N THR A 108 -3.79 10.25 -19.12
CA THR A 108 -5.05 10.98 -19.16
C THR A 108 -5.29 11.66 -17.82
N VAL A 109 -5.48 12.98 -17.86
CA VAL A 109 -5.79 13.82 -16.70
C VAL A 109 -7.11 14.55 -16.93
N VAL A 110 -7.80 14.87 -15.85
CA VAL A 110 -9.04 15.65 -15.85
C VAL A 110 -8.69 17.13 -15.79
N VAL A 111 -9.26 17.94 -16.68
CA VAL A 111 -9.05 19.39 -16.67
C VAL A 111 -9.63 19.96 -15.37
N ARG A 112 -8.82 20.71 -14.62
CA ARG A 112 -9.21 21.25 -13.30
C ARG A 112 -10.50 22.08 -13.36
N ALA A 113 -10.63 22.97 -14.34
CA ALA A 113 -11.83 23.79 -14.54
C ALA A 113 -13.09 22.92 -14.76
N SER A 114 -12.97 21.79 -15.45
CA SER A 114 -14.08 20.85 -15.64
C SER A 114 -14.45 20.14 -14.33
N ALA A 115 -13.46 19.75 -13.53
CA ALA A 115 -13.71 19.17 -12.21
C ALA A 115 -14.36 20.17 -11.24
N GLU A 116 -13.97 21.44 -11.30
CA GLU A 116 -14.57 22.54 -10.53
C GLU A 116 -16.02 22.80 -10.94
N ALA A 117 -16.29 22.88 -12.25
CA ALA A 117 -17.65 23.03 -12.77
C ALA A 117 -18.54 21.82 -12.40
N PHE A 118 -17.98 20.61 -12.42
CA PHE A 118 -18.69 19.43 -11.98
C PHE A 118 -19.05 19.51 -10.49
N LYS A 119 -18.07 19.87 -9.64
CA LYS A 119 -18.26 20.01 -8.18
C LYS A 119 -19.15 21.18 -7.78
N SER A 120 -19.23 22.24 -8.58
CA SER A 120 -20.16 23.35 -8.34
C SER A 120 -21.61 22.96 -8.62
N THR A 121 -21.82 22.04 -9.57
CA THR A 121 -23.15 21.65 -10.06
C THR A 121 -23.69 20.42 -9.31
N TYR A 122 -22.81 19.50 -8.94
CA TYR A 122 -23.19 18.19 -8.43
C TYR A 122 -22.58 17.92 -7.05
N VAL A 123 -23.26 17.07 -6.27
CA VAL A 123 -22.82 16.64 -4.94
C VAL A 123 -23.02 15.13 -4.79
N SER A 124 -22.04 14.44 -4.19
CA SER A 124 -22.14 13.00 -3.97
C SER A 124 -23.01 12.66 -2.77
N LEU A 125 -23.64 11.48 -2.76
CA LEU A 125 -24.45 11.02 -1.61
C LEU A 125 -23.67 11.07 -0.29
N PHE A 126 -22.38 10.77 -0.30
CA PHE A 126 -21.54 10.82 0.90
C PHE A 126 -21.32 12.26 1.40
N GLU A 127 -21.13 13.22 0.49
CA GLU A 127 -21.05 14.64 0.87
C GLU A 127 -22.37 15.15 1.42
N VAL A 128 -23.50 14.73 0.83
CA VAL A 128 -24.84 15.04 1.35
C VAL A 128 -25.05 14.45 2.74
N ALA A 129 -24.71 13.17 2.91
CA ALA A 129 -24.80 12.47 4.18
C ALA A 129 -23.97 13.16 5.28
N LYS A 130 -22.74 13.56 4.94
CA LYS A 130 -21.86 14.31 5.85
C LYS A 130 -22.41 15.70 6.19
N ARG A 131 -23.01 16.40 5.23
CA ARG A 131 -23.60 17.74 5.45
C ARG A 131 -24.77 17.70 6.43
N PHE A 132 -25.56 16.64 6.41
CA PHE A 132 -26.71 16.47 7.29
C PHE A 132 -26.39 15.66 8.56
N ASP A 133 -25.14 15.24 8.75
CA ASP A 133 -24.71 14.35 9.83
C ASP A 133 -25.54 13.05 9.90
N LEU A 134 -25.84 12.48 8.74
CA LEU A 134 -26.63 11.26 8.58
C LEU A 134 -25.79 10.12 8.02
N HIS A 135 -26.15 8.89 8.38
CA HIS A 135 -25.65 7.71 7.66
C HIS A 135 -26.11 7.73 6.20
N PHE A 136 -25.24 7.36 5.25
CA PHE A 136 -25.50 7.52 3.81
C PHE A 136 -26.78 6.82 3.31
N LEU A 137 -27.13 5.65 3.86
CA LEU A 137 -28.39 4.97 3.52
C LEU A 137 -29.62 5.79 3.93
N ARG A 138 -29.55 6.50 5.06
CA ARG A 138 -30.64 7.36 5.52
C ARG A 138 -30.75 8.61 4.67
N ALA A 139 -29.62 9.24 4.38
CA ALA A 139 -29.59 10.37 3.46
C ALA A 139 -30.20 9.98 2.11
N LYS A 140 -29.92 8.76 1.61
CA LYS A 140 -30.53 8.25 0.38
C LYS A 140 -32.06 8.12 0.49
N THR A 141 -32.56 7.41 1.50
CA THR A 141 -34.01 7.23 1.72
C THR A 141 -34.73 8.57 1.89
N MET A 142 -34.15 9.48 2.67
CA MET A 142 -34.67 10.84 2.87
C MET A 142 -34.79 11.62 1.55
N LEU A 143 -33.78 11.54 0.68
CA LEU A 143 -33.82 12.19 -0.63
C LEU A 143 -34.86 11.53 -1.56
N GLU A 144 -35.00 10.21 -1.50
CA GLU A 144 -36.00 9.47 -2.27
C GLU A 144 -37.44 9.82 -1.85
N GLU A 145 -37.72 9.90 -0.55
CA GLU A 145 -39.00 10.34 0.00
C GLU A 145 -39.33 11.79 -0.36
N ALA A 146 -38.31 12.64 -0.48
CA ALA A 146 -38.44 14.01 -0.98
C ALA A 146 -38.62 14.12 -2.51
N GLY A 147 -38.61 12.99 -3.25
CA GLY A 147 -38.69 12.98 -4.71
C GLY A 147 -37.42 13.51 -5.41
N ILE A 148 -36.30 13.56 -4.69
CA ILE A 148 -35.01 13.98 -5.23
C ILE A 148 -34.29 12.74 -5.78
N VAL A 149 -34.42 12.53 -7.08
CA VAL A 149 -33.77 11.44 -7.80
C VAL A 149 -32.31 11.77 -8.15
N PRO A 150 -31.40 10.78 -8.18
CA PRO A 150 -30.03 10.96 -8.68
C PRO A 150 -30.02 11.43 -10.14
N VAL A 151 -29.08 12.32 -10.48
CA VAL A 151 -28.95 12.86 -11.85
C VAL A 151 -28.37 11.81 -12.81
N PHE A 152 -27.50 10.95 -12.28
CA PHE A 152 -26.82 9.90 -13.02
C PHE A 152 -27.21 8.52 -12.48
N ASP A 153 -27.22 7.53 -13.37
CA ASP A 153 -27.47 6.13 -13.02
C ASP A 153 -26.36 5.59 -12.08
N PRO A 154 -26.67 5.25 -10.82
CA PRO A 154 -25.67 4.76 -9.87
C PRO A 154 -25.00 3.45 -10.30
N GLU A 155 -25.67 2.60 -11.08
CA GLU A 155 -25.11 1.33 -11.55
C GLU A 155 -24.02 1.56 -12.60
N LYS A 156 -24.26 2.50 -13.51
CA LYS A 156 -23.31 2.87 -14.57
C LYS A 156 -22.08 3.63 -14.04
N PHE A 157 -22.29 4.56 -13.10
CA PHE A 157 -21.24 5.45 -12.60
C PHE A 157 -20.62 4.99 -11.27
N LEU A 158 -21.12 3.90 -10.68
CA LEU A 158 -20.67 3.33 -9.41
C LEU A 158 -20.75 4.31 -8.22
N THR A 159 -21.54 5.37 -8.36
CA THR A 159 -21.74 6.38 -7.33
C THR A 159 -23.05 7.13 -7.55
N THR A 160 -23.71 7.50 -6.46
CA THR A 160 -24.96 8.26 -6.48
C THR A 160 -24.63 9.74 -6.34
N VAL A 161 -25.02 10.52 -7.35
CA VAL A 161 -24.74 11.96 -7.46
C VAL A 161 -26.04 12.71 -7.69
N TYR A 162 -26.22 13.80 -6.95
CA TYR A 162 -27.40 14.65 -6.98
C TYR A 162 -27.05 16.04 -7.51
N ASP A 163 -28.06 16.73 -8.02
CA ASP A 163 -27.95 18.14 -8.38
C ASP A 163 -27.86 18.97 -7.09
N LYS A 164 -26.77 19.74 -6.97
CA LYS A 164 -26.48 20.50 -5.75
C LYS A 164 -27.54 21.56 -5.47
N SER A 165 -28.09 22.20 -6.50
CA SER A 165 -29.14 23.21 -6.34
C SER A 165 -30.42 22.62 -5.76
N ARG A 166 -30.78 21.38 -6.15
CA ARG A 166 -31.94 20.67 -5.59
C ARG A 166 -31.72 20.29 -4.13
N ILE A 167 -30.50 19.95 -3.75
CA ILE A 167 -30.13 19.67 -2.35
C ILE A 167 -30.10 20.95 -1.52
N ASP A 168 -29.60 22.06 -2.06
CA ASP A 168 -29.57 23.34 -1.36
C ASP A 168 -30.98 23.92 -1.14
N ALA A 169 -31.91 23.68 -2.08
CA ALA A 169 -33.31 24.04 -1.94
C ALA A 169 -34.12 23.10 -1.02
N PHE A 170 -33.53 21.96 -0.62
CA PHE A 170 -34.20 20.98 0.23
C PHE A 170 -34.17 21.43 1.70
N ASP A 171 -35.35 21.75 2.23
CA ASP A 171 -35.55 22.16 3.61
C ASP A 171 -35.58 20.95 4.55
N THR A 172 -34.55 20.84 5.40
CA THR A 172 -34.42 19.75 6.38
C THR A 172 -35.48 19.78 7.47
N SER A 173 -36.18 20.91 7.68
CA SER A 173 -37.23 21.00 8.71
C SER A 173 -38.47 20.13 8.39
N LYS A 174 -38.62 19.71 7.13
CA LYS A 174 -39.71 18.83 6.69
C LYS A 174 -39.44 17.35 6.94
N ILE A 175 -38.26 17.01 7.44
CA ILE A 175 -37.90 15.63 7.76
C ILE A 175 -38.55 15.29 9.10
N ASP A 176 -39.36 14.23 9.11
CA ASP A 176 -39.93 13.71 10.34
C ASP A 176 -38.80 13.37 11.34
N SER A 177 -38.76 14.10 12.45
CA SER A 177 -37.80 13.91 13.53
C SER A 177 -37.77 12.46 14.07
N SER A 178 -38.84 11.69 13.85
CA SER A 178 -38.90 10.27 14.21
C SER A 178 -37.86 9.39 13.49
N LEU A 179 -37.32 9.87 12.36
CA LEU A 179 -36.26 9.20 11.59
C LEU A 179 -34.85 9.48 12.13
N VAL A 180 -34.67 10.58 12.88
CA VAL A 180 -33.37 11.04 13.38
C VAL A 180 -32.86 10.15 14.52
N ASP A 181 -33.76 9.66 15.38
CA ASP A 181 -33.37 9.01 16.65
C ASP A 181 -32.89 7.55 16.54
N ARG A 182 -33.11 6.90 15.38
CA ARG A 182 -32.78 5.48 15.24
C ARG A 182 -31.35 5.23 14.82
N ASN A 183 -30.33 5.84 15.43
CA ASN A 183 -28.94 5.53 15.06
C ASN A 183 -28.80 3.99 14.96
N PRO A 184 -28.48 3.39 13.78
CA PRO A 184 -28.35 1.95 13.70
C PRO A 184 -27.34 1.55 14.77
N PRO A 185 -27.63 0.54 15.62
CA PRO A 185 -26.71 0.17 16.69
C PRO A 185 -25.35 0.00 16.07
N GLU A 186 -24.36 0.80 16.51
CA GLU A 186 -23.05 0.98 15.89
C GLU A 186 -22.45 -0.35 15.43
N GLU A 187 -22.80 -0.78 14.22
CA GLU A 187 -22.16 -1.90 13.56
C GLU A 187 -20.88 -1.28 13.04
N LYS A 188 -19.82 -1.35 13.85
CA LYS A 188 -18.48 -0.81 13.62
C LYS A 188 -18.04 -1.09 12.17
N LEU A 189 -18.39 -0.18 11.27
CA LEU A 189 -17.83 -0.06 9.95
C LEU A 189 -16.38 0.34 10.18
N GLU A 190 -15.49 -0.66 10.09
CA GLU A 190 -14.06 -0.40 9.98
C GLU A 190 -13.89 0.66 8.87
N PRO A 191 -13.19 1.79 9.16
CA PRO A 191 -13.02 2.84 8.17
C PRO A 191 -12.41 2.22 6.92
N GLN A 192 -13.08 2.38 5.78
CA GLN A 192 -12.46 2.08 4.50
C GLN A 192 -11.18 2.92 4.45
N ALA A 193 -10.05 2.24 4.45
CA ALA A 193 -8.73 2.85 4.48
C ALA A 193 -8.66 3.92 3.38
N THR A 194 -8.73 5.18 3.78
CA THR A 194 -8.25 6.26 2.94
C THR A 194 -6.77 5.96 2.73
N ASN A 195 -6.33 5.88 1.48
CA ASN A 195 -4.92 5.77 1.11
C ASN A 195 -4.21 7.11 1.41
N ALA A 196 -4.26 7.58 2.66
CA ALA A 196 -3.35 8.59 3.16
C ALA A 196 -2.06 7.86 3.52
N GLY A 197 -1.00 8.10 2.76
CA GLY A 197 0.34 7.61 3.08
C GLY A 197 0.77 8.06 4.49
N PRO A 198 1.66 7.31 5.15
CA PRO A 198 2.08 7.62 6.52
C PRO A 198 2.72 9.03 6.58
N PRO A 199 2.41 9.84 7.61
CA PRO A 199 3.16 11.06 7.86
C PRO A 199 4.63 10.72 8.18
N ALA A 200 5.53 11.55 7.69
CA ALA A 200 6.97 11.42 7.94
C ALA A 200 7.27 11.47 9.45
N PRO A 201 8.25 10.69 9.95
CA PRO A 201 8.57 10.71 11.37
C PRO A 201 9.25 12.02 11.77
N GLU A 202 8.61 12.75 12.69
CA GLU A 202 9.24 13.81 13.48
C GLU A 202 10.36 13.21 14.34
N GLN A 203 11.52 13.83 14.28
CA GLN A 203 12.67 13.51 15.11
C GLN A 203 12.49 14.14 16.48
N THR A 204 12.29 13.33 17.52
CA THR A 204 12.38 13.78 18.91
C THR A 204 13.75 13.45 19.49
N VAL A 205 14.47 14.50 19.89
CA VAL A 205 15.75 14.46 20.60
C VAL A 205 15.49 14.73 22.10
N ALA A 206 15.93 13.82 22.97
CA ALA A 206 16.36 14.03 24.37
C ALA A 206 16.65 12.63 24.98
N SER A 207 17.87 12.23 25.33
CA SER A 207 18.84 12.72 26.34
C SER A 207 18.52 12.30 27.78
N THR A 208 19.33 11.30 28.22
CA THR A 208 19.99 11.06 29.52
C THR A 208 19.27 10.91 30.87
N ASP A 209 19.83 9.94 31.62
CA ASP A 209 19.99 9.80 33.08
C ASP A 209 18.77 9.38 33.94
N ALA A 210 18.88 8.61 35.03
CA ALA A 210 19.93 7.80 35.67
C ALA A 210 19.29 6.92 36.77
N LEU A 211 20.10 6.00 37.32
CA LEU A 211 19.95 5.12 38.49
C LEU A 211 18.92 5.51 39.59
N ALA A 212 18.24 4.50 40.19
CA ALA A 212 18.60 3.95 41.52
C ALA A 212 17.51 3.07 42.18
N LEU A 213 17.97 1.90 42.68
CA LEU A 213 17.71 1.24 43.98
C LEU A 213 16.29 0.97 44.54
N ALA A 214 16.01 -0.34 44.65
CA ALA A 214 15.60 -1.12 45.82
C ALA A 214 14.73 -0.50 46.95
N GLY A 215 13.62 -1.18 47.24
CA GLY A 215 12.90 -1.10 48.51
C GLY A 215 11.66 -2.00 48.58
N SER A 216 11.73 -3.08 49.36
CA SER A 216 10.61 -3.83 49.94
C SER A 216 10.77 -3.81 51.47
N PRO A 217 9.83 -4.25 52.35
CA PRO A 217 8.45 -4.70 52.18
C PRO A 217 7.45 -4.14 53.26
N SER A 218 6.20 -4.67 53.21
CA SER A 218 5.27 -4.94 54.31
C SER A 218 4.25 -3.86 54.74
N HIS A 219 2.97 -4.23 54.67
CA HIS A 219 1.83 -4.05 55.60
C HIS A 219 0.64 -4.70 54.84
N GLY A 220 0.01 -5.80 55.27
CA GLY A 220 -0.61 -5.97 56.59
C GLY A 220 -2.02 -5.36 56.54
N GLY A 221 -2.94 -5.96 55.78
CA GLY A 221 -4.28 -5.43 55.57
C GLY A 221 -5.27 -6.53 55.17
N GLU A 222 -5.85 -7.15 56.17
CA GLU A 222 -7.00 -8.05 56.12
C GLU A 222 -8.22 -7.27 55.59
N ALA A 223 -8.70 -7.64 54.40
CA ALA A 223 -9.88 -7.03 53.80
C ALA A 223 -10.79 -8.12 53.21
N ALA A 224 -12.03 -8.07 53.69
CA ALA A 224 -13.19 -8.89 53.40
C ALA A 224 -13.24 -9.51 51.99
N GLU A 225 -13.43 -10.82 51.98
CA GLU A 225 -13.73 -11.67 50.82
C GLU A 225 -15.10 -11.30 50.23
N LEU A 226 -15.11 -10.25 49.40
CA LEU A 226 -16.20 -9.97 48.48
C LEU A 226 -16.07 -10.96 47.31
N VAL A 227 -16.93 -11.98 47.32
CA VAL A 227 -17.11 -12.94 46.22
C VAL A 227 -17.51 -12.17 44.96
N HIS A 228 -16.50 -11.76 44.18
CA HIS A 228 -16.67 -11.07 42.92
C HIS A 228 -17.12 -12.08 41.87
N VAL A 229 -18.43 -12.14 41.62
CA VAL A 229 -19.00 -12.93 40.52
C VAL A 229 -18.46 -12.37 39.20
N PRO A 230 -17.66 -13.13 38.42
CA PRO A 230 -17.03 -12.61 37.22
C PRO A 230 -18.10 -12.21 36.19
N ARG A 231 -18.09 -10.93 35.84
CA ARG A 231 -18.98 -10.34 34.82
C ARG A 231 -18.69 -11.03 33.48
N VAL A 232 -19.71 -11.68 32.91
CA VAL A 232 -19.61 -12.43 31.65
C VAL A 232 -19.04 -11.53 30.56
N ALA A 233 -17.84 -11.87 30.06
CA ALA A 233 -17.15 -11.07 29.06
C ALA A 233 -18.03 -10.87 27.80
N SER A 234 -18.13 -9.61 27.36
CA SER A 234 -18.95 -9.23 26.21
C SER A 234 -18.50 -9.94 24.93
N ALA A 235 -19.41 -10.13 23.98
CA ALA A 235 -19.10 -10.77 22.69
C ALA A 235 -17.94 -10.08 21.94
N SER A 236 -17.79 -8.76 22.10
CA SER A 236 -16.66 -7.98 21.55
C SER A 236 -15.32 -8.41 22.14
N SER A 237 -15.26 -8.71 23.44
CA SER A 237 -14.04 -9.16 24.11
C SER A 237 -13.60 -10.55 23.62
N LYS A 238 -14.57 -11.45 23.38
CA LYS A 238 -14.28 -12.80 22.85
C LYS A 238 -13.73 -12.76 21.44
N LYS A 239 -14.27 -11.88 20.57
CA LYS A 239 -13.76 -11.70 19.20
C LYS A 239 -12.33 -11.15 19.18
N ALA A 240 -12.03 -10.15 20.02
CA ALA A 240 -10.70 -9.58 20.13
C ALA A 240 -9.66 -10.59 20.66
N LEU A 241 -10.05 -11.42 21.63
CA LEU A 241 -9.20 -12.49 22.15
C LEU A 241 -8.86 -13.51 21.07
N ARG A 242 -9.87 -14.01 20.33
CA ARG A 242 -9.65 -14.94 19.21
C ARG A 242 -8.74 -14.35 18.14
N LYS A 243 -8.92 -13.07 17.79
CA LYS A 243 -8.05 -12.37 16.83
C LYS A 243 -6.58 -12.39 17.30
N ARG A 244 -6.31 -12.03 18.56
CA ARG A 244 -4.96 -12.05 19.14
C ARG A 244 -4.36 -13.45 19.19
N GLU A 245 -5.15 -14.47 19.52
CA GLU A 245 -4.70 -15.86 19.51
C GLU A 245 -4.29 -16.30 18.10
N THR A 246 -5.09 -15.98 17.08
CA THR A 246 -4.76 -16.25 15.68
C THR A 246 -3.47 -15.54 15.26
N GLU A 247 -3.30 -14.26 15.62
CA GLU A 247 -2.08 -13.50 15.33
C GLU A 247 -0.84 -14.09 15.97
N MET A 248 -0.91 -14.47 17.26
CA MET A 248 0.20 -15.11 17.96
C MET A 248 0.58 -16.43 17.31
N ARG A 249 -0.41 -17.25 16.93
CA ARG A 249 -0.19 -18.53 16.24
C ARG A 249 0.47 -18.32 14.87
N VAL A 250 0.00 -17.34 14.08
CA VAL A 250 0.61 -16.99 12.78
C VAL A 250 2.04 -16.49 12.95
N LYS A 251 2.29 -15.64 13.95
CA LYS A 251 3.64 -15.13 14.23
C LYS A 251 4.61 -16.26 14.59
N ALA A 252 4.20 -17.19 15.45
CA ALA A 252 5.00 -18.34 15.83
C ALA A 252 5.28 -19.27 14.64
N ALA A 253 4.25 -19.58 13.84
CA ALA A 253 4.39 -20.41 12.65
C ALA A 253 5.32 -19.79 11.59
N LEU A 254 5.25 -18.46 11.40
CA LEU A 254 6.16 -17.75 10.50
C LEU A 254 7.62 -17.80 10.97
N ALA A 255 7.87 -17.69 12.28
CA ALA A 255 9.22 -17.80 12.83
C ALA A 255 9.80 -19.22 12.61
N GLU A 256 9.03 -20.27 12.92
CA GLU A 256 9.46 -21.65 12.68
C GLU A 256 9.66 -21.94 11.18
N ALA A 257 8.81 -21.38 10.31
CA ALA A 257 8.98 -21.50 8.86
C ALA A 257 10.25 -20.80 8.36
N GLU A 258 10.65 -19.67 8.96
CA GLU A 258 11.90 -18.97 8.64
C GLU A 258 13.13 -19.78 9.05
N ASP A 259 13.08 -20.40 10.24
CA ASP A 259 14.14 -21.29 10.71
C ASP A 259 14.26 -22.55 9.84
N ALA A 260 13.13 -23.16 9.49
CA ALA A 260 13.09 -24.32 8.59
C ALA A 260 13.62 -23.97 7.18
N ALA A 261 13.24 -22.82 6.64
CA ALA A 261 13.76 -22.33 5.36
C ALA A 261 15.27 -22.16 5.40
N ARG A 262 15.81 -21.56 6.48
CA ARG A 262 17.26 -21.35 6.66
C ARG A 262 18.01 -22.66 6.80
N ALA A 263 17.47 -23.63 7.55
CA ALA A 263 18.08 -24.95 7.70
C ALA A 263 18.12 -25.71 6.36
N ALA A 264 17.04 -25.70 5.59
CA ALA A 264 16.98 -26.33 4.26
C ALA A 264 17.95 -25.68 3.26
N ALA A 265 18.01 -24.36 3.29
CA ALA A 265 18.98 -23.54 2.55
C ALA A 265 20.43 -23.95 2.83
N MET A 266 20.83 -24.01 4.11
CA MET A 266 22.20 -24.42 4.51
C MET A 266 22.48 -25.88 4.14
N ALA A 267 21.52 -26.78 4.31
CA ALA A 267 21.65 -28.18 3.93
C ALA A 267 21.84 -28.35 2.42
N TYR A 268 21.14 -27.55 1.60
CA TYR A 268 21.36 -27.54 0.16
C TYR A 268 22.76 -27.02 -0.20
N GLU A 269 23.21 -25.92 0.42
CA GLU A 269 24.55 -25.37 0.19
C GLU A 269 25.69 -26.35 0.50
N ALA A 270 25.52 -27.13 1.56
CA ALA A 270 26.49 -28.15 1.97
C ALA A 270 26.58 -29.32 0.98
N ASN A 271 25.45 -29.67 0.33
CA ASN A 271 25.35 -30.85 -0.53
C ASN A 271 25.37 -30.55 -2.03
N CYS A 272 25.31 -29.28 -2.43
CA CYS A 272 25.26 -28.91 -3.85
C CYS A 272 26.57 -29.24 -4.58
N GLU A 273 26.44 -29.73 -5.82
CA GLU A 273 27.58 -29.92 -6.69
C GLU A 273 28.22 -28.57 -7.02
N ARG A 274 29.52 -28.46 -6.80
CA ARG A 274 30.29 -27.25 -7.12
C ARG A 274 31.01 -27.42 -8.45
N GLY A 275 30.93 -26.38 -9.29
CA GLY A 275 31.72 -26.31 -10.52
C GLY A 275 33.22 -26.09 -10.23
N PRO A 276 34.06 -26.06 -11.28
CA PRO A 276 35.50 -25.81 -11.15
C PRO A 276 35.85 -24.48 -10.45
N SER A 277 34.97 -23.49 -10.53
CA SER A 277 35.10 -22.19 -9.85
C SER A 277 34.72 -22.22 -8.36
N GLY A 278 34.29 -23.37 -7.83
CA GLY A 278 33.81 -23.51 -6.45
C GLY A 278 32.39 -23.00 -6.21
N HIS A 279 31.74 -22.40 -7.22
CA HIS A 279 30.34 -21.97 -7.14
C HIS A 279 29.39 -23.17 -7.33
N PRO A 280 28.24 -23.19 -6.63
CA PRO A 280 27.22 -24.21 -6.86
C PRO A 280 26.74 -24.19 -8.32
N ARG A 281 26.50 -25.37 -8.90
CA ARG A 281 25.87 -25.50 -10.21
C ARG A 281 24.35 -25.30 -10.07
N GLY A 282 23.77 -24.41 -10.88
CA GLY A 282 22.32 -24.22 -10.94
C GLY A 282 21.92 -23.02 -11.80
N GLY A 283 20.66 -23.00 -12.25
CA GLY A 283 20.05 -21.85 -12.90
C GLY A 283 19.75 -20.72 -11.90
N PHE A 284 19.73 -19.49 -12.40
CA PHE A 284 19.23 -18.35 -11.63
C PHE A 284 17.71 -18.34 -11.64
N GLY A 285 17.12 -17.85 -10.55
CA GLY A 285 15.68 -17.75 -10.46
C GLY A 285 15.22 -17.47 -9.03
N PHE A 286 13.91 -17.54 -8.82
CA PHE A 286 13.30 -17.27 -7.53
C PHE A 286 12.19 -18.29 -7.23
N ALA A 287 11.95 -18.54 -5.95
CA ALA A 287 10.82 -19.33 -5.49
C ALA A 287 9.97 -18.51 -4.51
N ASN A 288 8.68 -18.82 -4.45
CA ASN A 288 7.75 -18.21 -3.50
C ASN A 288 6.94 -19.29 -2.80
N VAL A 289 6.60 -19.04 -1.54
CA VAL A 289 5.52 -19.80 -0.89
C VAL A 289 4.19 -19.20 -1.33
N TYR A 290 3.30 -20.03 -1.86
CA TYR A 290 1.92 -19.64 -2.18
C TYR A 290 0.95 -20.24 -1.16
N VAL A 291 -0.21 -19.59 -1.03
CA VAL A 291 -1.29 -20.07 -0.18
C VAL A 291 -2.65 -19.91 -0.86
N LEU A 292 -3.46 -20.96 -0.74
CA LEU A 292 -4.80 -21.10 -1.29
C LEU A 292 -5.80 -21.41 -0.17
N GLY A 293 -7.04 -20.93 -0.32
CA GLY A 293 -8.15 -21.31 0.57
C GLY A 293 -8.01 -20.86 2.05
N LEU A 294 -7.29 -19.76 2.31
CA LEU A 294 -7.16 -19.22 3.67
C LEU A 294 -8.51 -18.82 4.27
N ASP A 295 -8.74 -19.22 5.52
CA ASP A 295 -9.79 -18.63 6.33
C ASP A 295 -9.60 -17.11 6.49
N ARG A 296 -10.69 -16.37 6.62
CA ARG A 296 -10.67 -14.89 6.72
C ARG A 296 -9.86 -14.40 7.92
N SER A 297 -9.87 -15.12 9.05
CA SER A 297 -9.13 -14.74 10.25
C SER A 297 -7.61 -14.87 10.05
N LEU A 298 -7.16 -15.99 9.48
CA LEU A 298 -5.75 -16.18 9.11
C LEU A 298 -5.32 -15.18 8.05
N TRP A 299 -6.15 -14.96 7.02
CA TRP A 299 -5.84 -13.99 5.98
C TRP A 299 -5.59 -12.59 6.57
N SER A 300 -6.44 -12.15 7.49
CA SER A 300 -6.25 -10.87 8.18
C SER A 300 -4.93 -10.83 8.96
N ALA A 301 -4.60 -11.91 9.68
CA ALA A 301 -3.37 -12.00 10.46
C ALA A 301 -2.12 -11.98 9.57
N PHE A 302 -2.07 -12.79 8.50
CA PHE A 302 -0.96 -12.78 7.54
C PHE A 302 -0.77 -11.43 6.85
N ARG A 303 -1.88 -10.73 6.56
CA ARG A 303 -1.86 -9.38 5.99
C ARG A 303 -1.28 -8.36 6.97
N GLU A 304 -1.64 -8.45 8.25
CA GLU A 304 -1.18 -7.54 9.30
C GLU A 304 0.35 -7.60 9.49
N PHE A 305 0.94 -8.80 9.38
CA PHE A 305 2.40 -8.94 9.40
C PHE A 305 3.10 -8.51 8.08
N GLY A 306 2.36 -7.96 7.12
CA GLY A 306 2.89 -7.48 5.84
C GLY A 306 3.47 -8.58 4.95
N ARG A 307 3.04 -9.84 5.16
CA ARG A 307 3.70 -11.00 4.58
C ARG A 307 3.03 -11.56 3.34
N ILE A 308 1.78 -11.19 3.04
CA ILE A 308 1.09 -11.70 1.84
C ILE A 308 0.81 -10.61 0.81
N ARG A 309 1.03 -10.94 -0.47
CA ARG A 309 0.58 -10.13 -1.61
C ARG A 309 -0.33 -10.97 -2.52
N ARG A 310 -1.40 -10.36 -3.01
CA ARG A 310 -2.29 -11.00 -3.99
C ARG A 310 -1.60 -11.03 -5.34
N VAL A 311 -1.65 -12.18 -6.01
CA VAL A 311 -1.16 -12.38 -7.37
C VAL A 311 -2.36 -12.48 -8.32
N GLU A 312 -2.15 -12.19 -9.60
CA GLU A 312 -3.19 -12.22 -10.64
C GLU A 312 -3.94 -13.56 -10.72
N LYS A 313 -3.28 -14.67 -10.39
CA LYS A 313 -3.84 -16.04 -10.43
C LYS A 313 -4.71 -16.41 -9.22
N GLY A 314 -5.12 -15.45 -8.38
CA GLY A 314 -6.08 -15.68 -7.30
C GLY A 314 -5.51 -16.31 -6.02
N TYR A 315 -4.21 -16.61 -5.97
CA TYR A 315 -3.52 -17.02 -4.75
C TYR A 315 -2.71 -15.87 -4.13
N TRP A 316 -2.23 -16.10 -2.92
CA TRP A 316 -1.39 -15.14 -2.18
C TRP A 316 0.05 -15.65 -2.09
N LYS A 317 1.03 -14.75 -2.25
CA LYS A 317 2.47 -15.04 -2.13
C LYS A 317 3.01 -14.56 -0.79
N ILE A 318 3.86 -15.38 -0.14
CA ILE A 318 4.64 -15.02 1.04
C ILE A 318 6.11 -14.79 0.64
N HIS A 319 6.55 -13.53 0.66
CA HIS A 319 7.80 -13.10 0.01
C HIS A 319 9.09 -13.22 0.86
N ARG A 320 9.05 -13.75 2.08
CA ARG A 320 10.20 -13.61 3.01
C ARG A 320 11.26 -14.70 2.90
N PHE A 321 10.90 -15.88 2.41
CA PHE A 321 11.78 -17.05 2.47
C PHE A 321 12.87 -17.05 1.40
N SER A 322 12.64 -16.36 0.27
CA SER A 322 13.62 -16.25 -0.82
C SER A 322 14.79 -15.33 -0.47
N ASN A 323 14.60 -14.29 0.34
CA ASN A 323 15.66 -13.31 0.65
C ASN A 323 16.69 -13.80 1.68
N LEU A 324 16.60 -15.05 2.14
CA LEU A 324 17.50 -15.59 3.15
C LEU A 324 18.93 -15.80 2.61
N THR A 325 19.12 -15.79 1.29
CA THR A 325 20.45 -15.91 0.67
C THR A 325 20.67 -15.02 -0.54
N ASN A 326 21.92 -14.60 -0.69
CA ASN A 326 22.41 -13.78 -1.81
C ASN A 326 22.82 -14.62 -3.04
N THR A 327 22.52 -15.91 -3.08
CA THR A 327 23.06 -16.81 -4.12
C THR A 327 22.30 -16.74 -5.44
N GLY A 328 21.03 -16.27 -5.44
CA GLY A 328 20.20 -16.15 -6.65
C GLY A 328 19.88 -17.47 -7.36
N LEU A 329 20.28 -18.60 -6.76
CA LEU A 329 20.13 -19.94 -7.35
C LEU A 329 18.70 -20.46 -7.10
N VAL A 330 18.01 -20.84 -8.16
CA VAL A 330 16.59 -21.23 -8.07
C VAL A 330 16.37 -22.42 -7.14
N ALA A 331 17.24 -23.44 -7.21
CA ALA A 331 17.14 -24.64 -6.37
C ALA A 331 17.32 -24.35 -4.88
N PHE A 332 18.10 -23.31 -4.57
CA PHE A 332 18.26 -22.84 -3.20
C PHE A 332 16.97 -22.24 -2.67
N HIS A 333 16.37 -21.34 -3.44
CA HIS A 333 15.10 -20.72 -3.08
C HIS A 333 13.96 -21.76 -3.01
N ASP A 334 13.96 -22.74 -3.91
CA ASP A 334 12.98 -23.83 -3.96
C ASP A 334 13.02 -24.71 -2.70
N ALA A 335 14.23 -25.13 -2.28
CA ALA A 335 14.41 -25.88 -1.04
C ALA A 335 13.93 -25.09 0.19
N ALA A 336 14.30 -23.81 0.28
CA ALA A 336 13.89 -22.94 1.38
C ALA A 336 12.37 -22.72 1.42
N CYS A 337 11.74 -22.44 0.27
CA CYS A 337 10.29 -22.23 0.18
C CYS A 337 9.51 -23.52 0.43
N THR A 338 9.99 -24.68 -0.04
CA THR A 338 9.35 -25.98 0.20
C THR A 338 9.34 -26.32 1.69
N ALA A 339 10.46 -26.11 2.38
CA ALA A 339 10.53 -26.31 3.83
C ALA A 339 9.61 -25.37 4.60
N ALA A 340 9.59 -24.08 4.24
CA ALA A 340 8.66 -23.11 4.85
C ALA A 340 7.19 -23.48 4.63
N ALA A 341 6.82 -23.87 3.41
CA ALA A 341 5.46 -24.28 3.08
C ALA A 341 5.04 -25.51 3.89
N ALA A 342 5.91 -26.52 4.03
CA ALA A 342 5.64 -27.70 4.84
C ALA A 342 5.42 -27.34 6.33
N THR A 343 6.24 -26.45 6.89
CA THR A 343 6.07 -25.96 8.27
C THR A 343 4.75 -25.22 8.44
N LEU A 344 4.38 -24.33 7.52
CA LEU A 344 3.11 -23.62 7.58
C LEU A 344 1.91 -24.58 7.45
N GLN A 345 2.00 -25.58 6.56
CA GLN A 345 0.96 -26.60 6.40
C GLN A 345 0.76 -27.42 7.68
N LYS A 346 1.84 -27.72 8.42
CA LYS A 346 1.77 -28.41 9.71
C LYS A 346 1.04 -27.58 10.78
N HIS A 347 1.25 -26.27 10.80
CA HIS A 347 0.57 -25.37 11.75
C HIS A 347 -0.91 -25.12 11.40
N PHE A 348 -1.26 -25.23 10.12
CA PHE A 348 -2.58 -24.86 9.60
C PHE A 348 -3.17 -25.95 8.67
N PRO A 349 -3.34 -27.20 9.14
CA PRO A 349 -3.65 -28.34 8.27
C PRO A 349 -5.00 -28.22 7.54
N ASN A 350 -5.97 -27.54 8.13
CA ASN A 350 -7.33 -27.40 7.61
C ASN A 350 -7.72 -25.93 7.32
N GLU A 351 -6.79 -24.99 7.44
CA GLU A 351 -7.09 -23.55 7.35
C GLU A 351 -6.43 -22.89 6.13
N GLY A 352 -5.92 -23.70 5.21
CA GLY A 352 -5.32 -23.30 3.95
C GLY A 352 -4.43 -24.39 3.36
N MET A 353 -4.10 -24.24 2.09
CA MET A 353 -3.12 -25.08 1.40
C MET A 353 -1.88 -24.23 1.10
N PHE A 354 -0.74 -24.65 1.62
CA PHE A 354 0.56 -23.99 1.45
C PHE A 354 1.42 -24.81 0.49
N GLY A 355 2.03 -24.15 -0.49
CA GLY A 355 2.95 -24.79 -1.42
C GLY A 355 4.08 -23.87 -1.84
N ALA A 356 5.03 -24.40 -2.61
CA ALA A 356 6.14 -23.65 -3.18
C ALA A 356 6.03 -23.64 -4.71
N GLU A 357 6.34 -22.51 -5.33
CA GLU A 357 6.41 -22.35 -6.79
C GLU A 357 7.72 -21.67 -7.14
N SER A 358 8.54 -22.33 -7.94
CA SER A 358 9.82 -21.84 -8.45
C SER A 358 9.72 -21.37 -9.90
N TYR A 359 10.53 -20.37 -10.24
CA TYR A 359 10.66 -19.77 -11.56
C TYR A 359 12.15 -19.68 -11.88
N SER A 360 12.55 -20.30 -12.98
CA SER A 360 13.89 -20.16 -13.55
C SER A 360 13.86 -19.15 -14.70
N ASP A 361 14.84 -18.25 -14.74
CA ASP A 361 15.03 -17.31 -15.85
C ASP A 361 15.70 -17.96 -17.07
#